data_AF-A0A1T4S6K5-F1
#
_entry.id   AF-A0A1T4S6K5-F1
#
_cell.length_a   1.000
_cell.length_b   1.000
_cell.length_c   1.000
_cell.angle_alpha   90.00
_cell.angle_beta   90.00
_cell.angle_gamma   90.00
#
_symmetry.space_group_name_H-M   'P 1'
#
loop_
_entity.id
_entity.type
_entity.pdbx_description
1 polymer ?
#
loop_
_entity_poly.entity_id
_entity_poly.type
_entity_poly.pdbx_seq_one_letter_code
_entity_poly.pdbx_strand_id
1 'polypeptide(L)'
;FLEDETKLVQLSAKPNFLAIKAKGPDYAKNMKVISAKLNSLTVDEIKALQNGETIKFDFGEVGADCLMLSRIVPEGLAVEANQHFTVALDLKITDELRRACVARELVNRIQNRRKDQNYAITDKIEVTLFSASEVFKQAVAENEAYIAGETQAVAIKWAASADGLEANDADGEAFAFTTVKA
;
A
#
# COMPACT_ATOMS: atom_id res chain seq x y z
N PHE A 1 5.65 -5.18 -12.00
CA PHE A 1 4.93 -6.42 -11.66
C PHE A 1 5.94 -7.37 -11.06
N LEU A 2 5.67 -7.85 -9.83
CA LEU A 2 6.51 -8.87 -9.22
C LEU A 2 6.05 -10.22 -9.78
N GLU A 3 6.93 -10.93 -10.48
CA GLU A 3 6.66 -12.28 -10.99
C GLU A 3 6.62 -13.32 -9.86
N ASP A 4 7.02 -12.93 -8.64
CA ASP A 4 7.21 -13.83 -7.52
C ASP A 4 6.59 -13.31 -6.22
N GLU A 5 5.45 -13.90 -5.84
CA GLU A 5 4.73 -13.58 -4.60
C GLU A 5 5.48 -13.99 -3.33
N THR A 6 6.51 -14.85 -3.42
CA THR A 6 7.28 -15.31 -2.26
C THR A 6 8.06 -14.20 -1.56
N LYS A 7 8.29 -13.07 -2.25
CA LYS A 7 8.88 -11.87 -1.66
C LYS A 7 7.90 -11.07 -0.80
N LEU A 8 6.60 -11.34 -0.92
CA LEU A 8 5.52 -10.62 -0.26
C LEU A 8 4.82 -11.45 0.81
N VAL A 9 4.75 -12.77 0.61
CA VAL A 9 4.10 -13.70 1.53
C VAL A 9 4.93 -14.96 1.71
N GLN A 10 4.90 -15.53 2.92
CA GLN A 10 5.33 -16.91 3.11
C GLN A 10 4.20 -17.83 2.66
N LEU A 11 4.38 -18.43 1.47
CA LEU A 11 3.48 -19.44 0.97
C LEU A 11 3.80 -20.78 1.64
N SER A 12 2.81 -21.34 2.32
CA SER A 12 2.87 -22.68 2.89
C SER A 12 1.69 -23.50 2.39
N ALA A 13 1.88 -24.81 2.25
CA ALA A 13 0.83 -25.72 1.85
C ALA A 13 0.61 -26.75 2.96
N LYS A 14 -0.65 -26.95 3.35
CA LYS A 14 -1.07 -27.99 4.29
C LYS A 14 -1.84 -29.08 3.55
N PRO A 15 -1.82 -30.33 4.02
CA PRO A 15 -2.61 -31.41 3.43
C PRO A 15 -4.11 -31.13 3.56
N ASN A 16 -4.84 -31.21 2.46
CA ASN A 16 -6.30 -31.25 2.46
C ASN A 16 -6.76 -32.68 2.77
N PHE A 17 -6.87 -33.01 4.05
CA PHE A 17 -7.21 -34.35 4.52
C PHE A 17 -8.54 -34.88 3.95
N LEU A 18 -9.51 -34.00 3.69
CA LEU A 18 -10.80 -34.38 3.09
C LEU A 18 -10.64 -34.82 1.64
N ALA A 19 -9.93 -34.03 0.83
CA ALA A 19 -9.68 -34.36 -0.57
C ALA A 19 -8.80 -35.62 -0.72
N ILE A 20 -7.79 -35.78 0.14
CA ILE A 20 -6.93 -36.98 0.14
C ILE A 20 -7.75 -38.23 0.47
N LYS A 21 -8.62 -38.16 1.48
CA LYS A 21 -9.49 -39.30 1.86
C LYS A 21 -10.50 -39.63 0.76
N ALA A 22 -10.98 -38.64 0.02
CA ALA A 22 -11.93 -38.82 -1.08
C ALA A 22 -11.33 -39.61 -2.27
N LYS A 23 -9.99 -39.64 -2.42
CA LYS A 23 -9.31 -40.44 -3.47
C LYS A 23 -9.33 -41.95 -3.21
N GLY A 24 -9.60 -42.38 -1.98
CA GLY A 24 -9.88 -43.80 -1.69
C GLY A 24 -9.11 -44.39 -0.50
N PRO A 25 -9.32 -45.69 -0.21
CA PRO A 25 -8.82 -46.35 0.99
C PRO A 25 -7.29 -46.38 1.10
N ASP A 26 -6.59 -46.54 -0.02
CA ASP A 26 -5.12 -46.65 0.00
C ASP A 26 -4.42 -45.30 0.22
N TYR A 27 -5.06 -44.20 -0.19
CA TYR A 27 -4.62 -42.84 0.18
C TYR A 27 -4.84 -42.57 1.66
N ALA A 28 -5.98 -43.00 2.21
CA ALA A 28 -6.27 -42.87 3.63
C ALA A 28 -5.30 -43.66 4.52
N LYS A 29 -4.90 -44.87 4.11
CA LYS A 29 -3.87 -45.67 4.80
C LYS A 29 -2.50 -44.99 4.79
N ASN A 30 -2.15 -44.33 3.68
CA ASN A 30 -0.87 -43.66 3.49
C ASN A 30 -0.88 -42.17 3.86
N MET A 31 -1.90 -41.70 4.60
CA MET A 31 -2.10 -40.29 4.93
C MET A 31 -0.86 -39.64 5.58
N LYS A 32 -0.13 -40.36 6.44
CA LYS A 32 1.09 -39.86 7.08
C LYS A 32 2.21 -39.58 6.07
N VAL A 33 2.39 -40.47 5.08
CA VAL A 33 3.41 -40.34 4.04
C VAL A 33 3.08 -39.15 3.14
N ILE A 34 1.82 -39.05 2.70
CA ILE A 34 1.32 -37.93 1.90
C ILE A 34 1.52 -36.62 2.68
N SER A 35 1.09 -36.57 3.94
CA SER A 35 1.20 -35.37 4.77
C SER A 35 2.64 -34.91 4.97
N ALA A 36 3.57 -35.85 5.20
CA ALA A 36 4.99 -35.52 5.36
C ALA A 36 5.57 -34.89 4.08
N LYS A 37 5.25 -35.43 2.90
CA LYS A 37 5.70 -34.85 1.62
C LYS A 37 5.05 -33.50 1.35
N LEU A 38 3.74 -33.36 1.56
CA LEU A 38 3.03 -32.09 1.31
C LEU A 38 3.47 -30.97 2.26
N ASN A 39 3.80 -31.28 3.52
CA ASN A 39 4.32 -30.30 4.48
C ASN A 39 5.78 -29.87 4.21
N SER A 40 6.52 -30.60 3.38
CA SER A 40 7.93 -30.32 3.06
C SER A 40 8.11 -29.73 1.66
N LEU A 41 7.03 -29.35 0.98
CA LEU A 41 7.10 -28.74 -0.33
C LEU A 41 7.75 -27.36 -0.27
N THR A 42 8.63 -27.12 -1.22
CA THR A 42 9.15 -25.79 -1.54
C THR A 42 8.09 -24.97 -2.25
N VAL A 43 8.27 -23.65 -2.30
CA VAL A 43 7.31 -22.78 -2.99
C VAL A 43 7.22 -23.09 -4.49
N ASP A 44 8.34 -23.43 -5.13
CA ASP A 44 8.34 -23.79 -6.55
C ASP A 44 7.56 -25.09 -6.80
N GLU A 45 7.68 -26.09 -5.92
CA GLU A 45 6.86 -27.32 -5.98
C GLU A 45 5.37 -27.02 -5.75
N ILE A 46 5.02 -26.09 -4.85
CA ILE A 46 3.63 -25.65 -4.64
C ILE A 46 3.07 -25.00 -5.92
N LYS A 47 3.83 -24.10 -6.55
CA LYS A 47 3.45 -23.46 -7.81
C LYS A 47 3.30 -24.46 -8.95
N ALA A 48 4.22 -25.43 -9.05
CA ALA A 48 4.14 -26.50 -10.04
C ALA A 48 2.86 -27.32 -9.90
N LEU A 49 2.49 -27.69 -8.67
CA LEU A 49 1.22 -28.37 -8.38
C LEU A 49 0.00 -27.53 -8.77
N GLN A 50 0.03 -26.21 -8.50
CA GLN A 50 -1.05 -25.30 -8.92
C GLN A 50 -1.20 -25.22 -10.45
N ASN A 51 -0.09 -25.36 -11.19
CA ASN A 51 -0.08 -25.37 -12.65
C ASN A 51 -0.48 -26.74 -13.25
N GLY A 52 -0.86 -27.70 -12.41
CA GLY A 52 -1.38 -29.00 -12.83
C GLY A 52 -0.38 -30.15 -12.77
N GLU A 53 0.84 -29.94 -12.26
CA GLU A 53 1.73 -31.06 -11.95
C GLU A 53 1.20 -31.90 -10.79
N THR A 54 1.63 -33.16 -10.71
CA THR A 54 1.23 -34.10 -9.66
C THR A 54 2.44 -34.74 -9.00
N ILE A 55 2.34 -35.03 -7.71
CA ILE A 55 3.32 -35.83 -6.97
C ILE A 55 2.93 -37.31 -7.09
N LYS A 56 3.87 -38.13 -7.55
CA LYS A 56 3.67 -39.59 -7.69
C LYS A 56 4.06 -40.34 -6.42
N PHE A 57 3.23 -41.31 -6.07
CA PHE A 57 3.45 -42.30 -5.01
C PHE A 57 3.19 -43.71 -5.57
N ASP A 58 3.63 -44.75 -4.85
CA ASP A 58 3.46 -46.15 -5.26
C ASP A 58 1.97 -46.58 -5.40
N PHE A 59 1.06 -45.85 -4.75
CA PHE A 59 -0.38 -46.10 -4.73
C PHE A 59 -1.19 -45.09 -5.56
N GLY A 60 -0.52 -44.17 -6.28
CA GLY A 60 -1.15 -43.21 -7.19
C GLY A 60 -0.60 -41.78 -7.08
N GLU A 61 -1.36 -40.79 -7.53
CA GLU A 61 -0.88 -39.42 -7.70
C GLU A 61 -1.72 -38.39 -6.90
N VAL A 62 -1.04 -37.35 -6.42
CA VAL A 62 -1.61 -36.28 -5.60
C VAL A 62 -1.37 -34.95 -6.32
N GLY A 63 -2.44 -34.21 -6.61
CA GLY A 63 -2.37 -32.89 -7.25
C GLY A 63 -2.72 -31.75 -6.29
N ALA A 64 -2.93 -30.56 -6.84
CA ALA A 64 -3.31 -29.37 -6.07
C ALA A 64 -4.63 -29.52 -5.28
N ASP A 65 -5.52 -30.42 -5.69
CA ASP A 65 -6.78 -30.72 -4.97
C ASP A 65 -6.55 -31.20 -3.53
N CYS A 66 -5.41 -31.85 -3.30
CA CYS A 66 -4.97 -32.35 -2.01
C CYS A 66 -4.17 -31.33 -1.18
N LEU A 67 -4.01 -30.11 -1.69
CA LEU A 67 -3.35 -29.01 -1.00
C LEU A 67 -4.37 -27.98 -0.49
N MET A 68 -4.14 -27.53 0.72
CA MET A 68 -4.76 -26.35 1.31
C MET A 68 -3.69 -25.29 1.46
N LEU A 69 -3.75 -24.26 0.61
CA LEU A 69 -2.77 -23.19 0.63
C LEU A 69 -3.03 -22.24 1.80
N SER A 70 -1.95 -21.86 2.47
CA SER A 70 -1.96 -20.86 3.53
C SER A 70 -0.87 -19.83 3.23
N ARG A 71 -1.30 -18.58 3.06
CA ARG A 71 -0.41 -17.43 2.90
C ARG A 71 -0.25 -16.78 4.26
N ILE A 72 0.97 -16.77 4.77
CA ILE A 72 1.30 -16.00 5.98
C ILE A 72 1.81 -14.65 5.50
N VAL A 73 1.07 -13.60 5.86
CA VAL A 73 1.38 -12.22 5.52
C VAL A 73 2.31 -11.65 6.59
N PRO A 74 3.48 -11.08 6.24
CA PRO A 74 4.34 -10.41 7.21
C PRO A 74 3.65 -9.22 7.88
N GLU A 75 4.07 -8.90 9.10
CA GLU A 75 3.54 -7.73 9.83
C GLU A 75 3.83 -6.43 9.05
N GLY A 76 2.84 -5.53 8.98
CA GLY A 76 2.95 -4.27 8.25
C GLY A 76 2.61 -4.35 6.76
N LEU A 77 2.26 -5.53 6.23
CA LEU A 77 1.74 -5.69 4.87
C LEU A 77 0.26 -6.10 4.89
N ALA A 78 -0.54 -5.50 4.02
CA ALA A 78 -1.84 -6.04 3.63
C ALA A 78 -1.68 -6.75 2.29
N VAL A 79 -2.00 -8.04 2.22
CA VAL A 79 -1.86 -8.82 0.99
C VAL A 79 -3.18 -9.45 0.61
N GLU A 80 -3.59 -9.21 -0.63
CA GLU A 80 -4.74 -9.83 -1.28
C GLU A 80 -4.26 -10.61 -2.51
N ALA A 81 -4.75 -11.83 -2.68
CA ALA A 81 -4.34 -12.70 -3.76
C ALA A 81 -5.53 -13.45 -4.39
N ASN A 82 -5.52 -13.57 -5.71
CA ASN A 82 -6.41 -14.47 -6.45
C ASN A 82 -5.59 -15.44 -7.33
N GLN A 83 -6.25 -16.14 -8.26
CA GLN A 83 -5.58 -17.11 -9.13
C GLN A 83 -4.58 -16.48 -10.12
N HIS A 84 -4.66 -15.17 -10.37
CA HIS A 84 -3.90 -14.49 -11.43
C HIS A 84 -2.93 -13.44 -10.90
N PHE A 85 -3.22 -12.83 -9.74
CA PHE A 85 -2.39 -11.78 -9.18
C PHE A 85 -2.41 -11.75 -7.66
N THR A 86 -1.29 -11.27 -7.11
CA THR A 86 -1.10 -10.98 -5.70
C THR A 86 -0.74 -9.49 -5.56
N VAL A 87 -1.52 -8.76 -4.78
CA VAL A 87 -1.30 -7.35 -4.45
C VAL A 87 -0.89 -7.26 -3.00
N ALA A 88 0.25 -6.61 -2.74
CA ALA A 88 0.70 -6.29 -1.40
C ALA A 88 0.78 -4.77 -1.24
N LEU A 89 0.23 -4.27 -0.14
CA LEU A 89 0.31 -2.87 0.26
C LEU A 89 1.11 -2.77 1.55
N ASP A 90 2.19 -2.00 1.52
CA ASP A 90 2.94 -1.61 2.72
C ASP A 90 2.11 -0.59 3.51
N LEU A 91 1.80 -0.95 4.75
CA LEU A 91 1.02 -0.14 5.68
C LEU A 91 1.90 0.80 6.50
N LYS A 92 3.23 0.70 6.39
CA LYS A 92 4.16 1.54 7.12
C LYS A 92 4.17 2.96 6.54
N ILE A 93 3.62 3.88 7.31
CA ILE A 93 3.72 5.32 7.01
C ILE A 93 5.13 5.80 7.39
N THR A 94 5.93 6.13 6.38
CA THR A 94 7.24 6.76 6.55
C THR A 94 7.08 8.26 6.82
N ASP A 95 8.11 8.91 7.39
CA ASP A 95 8.05 10.34 7.67
C ASP A 95 7.96 11.19 6.39
N GLU A 96 8.54 10.72 5.29
CA GLU A 96 8.35 11.31 3.97
C GLU A 96 6.88 11.26 3.52
N LEU A 97 6.21 10.11 3.70
CA LEU A 97 4.78 9.98 3.38
C LEU A 97 3.91 10.87 4.28
N ARG A 98 4.27 11.04 5.56
CA ARG A 98 3.58 12.00 6.45
C ARG A 98 3.71 13.42 5.92
N ARG A 99 4.92 13.87 5.58
CA ARG A 99 5.13 15.23 5.03
C ARG A 99 4.45 15.43 3.69
N ALA A 100 4.42 14.41 2.83
CA ALA A 100 3.65 14.45 1.59
C ALA A 100 2.12 14.55 1.85
N CYS A 101 1.61 13.95 2.93
CA CYS A 101 0.23 14.11 3.37
C CYS A 101 -0.06 15.57 3.78
N VAL A 102 0.81 16.16 4.61
CA VAL A 102 0.72 17.58 5.01
C VAL A 102 0.70 18.51 3.80
N ALA A 103 1.57 18.27 2.81
CA ALA A 103 1.60 19.05 1.58
C ALA A 103 0.29 18.93 0.78
N ARG A 104 -0.34 17.74 0.72
CA ARG A 104 -1.64 17.54 0.07
C ARG A 104 -2.77 18.27 0.79
N GLU A 105 -2.78 18.25 2.11
CA GLU A 105 -3.77 19.02 2.88
C GLU A 105 -3.60 20.53 2.66
N LEU A 106 -2.37 21.04 2.59
CA LEU A 106 -2.14 22.45 2.24
C LEU A 106 -2.70 22.79 0.84
N VAL A 107 -2.43 21.95 -0.17
CA VAL A 107 -3.00 22.13 -1.51
C VAL A 107 -4.53 22.17 -1.43
N ASN A 108 -5.16 21.26 -0.70
CA ASN A 108 -6.61 21.23 -0.51
C ASN A 108 -7.13 22.56 0.11
N ARG A 109 -6.48 23.07 1.16
CA ARG A 109 -6.86 24.35 1.78
C ARG A 109 -6.73 25.52 0.81
N ILE A 110 -5.61 25.62 0.08
CA ILE A 110 -5.40 26.69 -0.91
C ILE A 110 -6.45 26.62 -2.02
N GLN A 111 -6.77 25.42 -2.53
CA GLN A 111 -7.77 25.26 -3.59
C GLN A 111 -9.18 25.63 -3.13
N ASN A 112 -9.53 25.33 -1.89
CA ASN A 112 -10.82 25.77 -1.34
C ASN A 112 -10.84 27.29 -1.18
N ARG A 113 -9.74 27.89 -0.71
CA ARG A 113 -9.62 29.35 -0.62
C ARG A 113 -9.78 30.05 -1.97
N ARG A 114 -9.20 29.48 -3.04
CA ARG A 114 -9.38 29.99 -4.42
C ARG A 114 -10.84 29.98 -4.85
N LYS A 115 -11.59 28.93 -4.51
CA LYS A 115 -13.03 28.83 -4.80
C LYS A 115 -13.82 29.87 -4.03
N ASP A 116 -13.52 30.05 -2.74
CA ASP A 116 -14.20 31.04 -1.89
C ASP A 116 -13.95 32.47 -2.38
N GLN A 117 -12.78 32.73 -2.95
CA GLN A 117 -12.41 34.00 -3.57
C GLN A 117 -12.89 34.14 -5.03
N ASN A 118 -13.62 33.15 -5.57
CA ASN A 118 -14.11 33.10 -6.95
C ASN A 118 -13.00 33.25 -8.01
N TYR A 119 -11.82 32.68 -7.76
CA TYR A 119 -10.73 32.69 -8.74
C TYR A 119 -11.02 31.72 -9.89
N ALA A 120 -10.61 32.11 -11.10
CA ALA A 120 -10.65 31.21 -12.24
C ALA A 120 -9.58 30.10 -12.08
N ILE A 121 -9.79 28.97 -12.75
CA ILE A 121 -8.84 27.84 -12.73
C ILE A 121 -7.46 28.27 -13.25
N THR A 122 -7.42 29.20 -14.21
CA THR A 122 -6.19 29.71 -14.83
C THR A 122 -5.49 30.82 -14.04
N ASP A 123 -6.12 31.34 -12.98
CA ASP A 123 -5.57 32.47 -12.24
C ASP A 123 -4.30 32.08 -11.49
N LYS A 124 -3.25 32.88 -11.68
CA LYS A 124 -2.01 32.76 -10.93
C LYS A 124 -2.15 33.46 -9.58
N ILE A 125 -1.54 32.89 -8.55
CA ILE A 125 -1.60 33.41 -7.19
C ILE A 125 -0.22 33.49 -6.54
N GLU A 126 -0.08 34.40 -5.59
CA GLU A 126 0.98 34.32 -4.59
C GLU A 126 0.38 33.79 -3.28
N VAL A 127 1.08 32.84 -2.66
CA VAL A 127 0.71 32.26 -1.38
C VAL A 127 1.65 32.82 -0.31
N THR A 128 1.10 33.34 0.77
CA THR A 128 1.88 33.71 1.96
C THR A 128 1.52 32.77 3.10
N LEU A 129 2.53 32.16 3.72
CA LEU A 129 2.41 31.13 4.75
C LEU A 129 3.08 31.58 6.05
N PHE A 130 2.53 31.13 7.17
CA PHE A 130 3.18 31.13 8.47
C PHE A 130 2.95 29.78 9.15
N SER A 131 3.97 29.22 9.79
CA SER A 131 3.82 28.11 10.71
C SER A 131 4.97 28.12 11.71
N ALA A 132 4.67 27.73 12.96
CA ALA A 132 5.68 27.45 13.97
C ALA A 132 6.22 26.02 13.87
N SER A 133 5.57 25.14 13.10
CA SER A 133 5.99 23.75 12.94
C SER A 133 7.12 23.61 11.92
N GLU A 134 8.22 23.00 12.35
CA GLU A 134 9.31 22.63 11.45
C GLU A 134 8.93 21.48 10.51
N VAL A 135 8.06 20.57 10.94
CA VAL A 135 7.54 19.48 10.09
C VAL A 135 6.75 20.06 8.93
N PHE A 136 5.90 21.05 9.19
CA PHE A 136 5.15 21.75 8.15
C PHE A 136 6.08 22.48 7.17
N LYS A 137 7.04 23.24 7.69
CA LYS A 137 8.03 23.95 6.84
C LYS A 137 8.80 22.99 5.95
N GLN A 138 9.26 21.86 6.51
CA GLN A 138 9.95 20.83 5.76
C GLN A 138 9.03 20.19 4.70
N ALA A 139 7.77 19.90 5.05
CA ALA A 139 6.80 19.36 4.09
C ALA A 139 6.57 20.30 2.90
N VAL A 140 6.46 21.61 3.15
CA VAL A 140 6.33 22.62 2.10
C VAL A 140 7.60 22.69 1.25
N ALA A 141 8.78 22.71 1.87
CA ALA A 141 10.05 22.80 1.15
C ALA A 141 10.30 21.57 0.25
N GLU A 142 10.03 20.37 0.74
CA GLU A 142 10.21 19.11 -0.02
C GLU A 142 9.20 18.98 -1.17
N ASN A 143 8.04 19.63 -1.07
CA ASN A 143 6.93 19.48 -2.03
C ASN A 143 6.57 20.80 -2.74
N GLU A 144 7.46 21.79 -2.75
CA GLU A 144 7.17 23.14 -3.23
C GLU A 144 6.68 23.15 -4.69
N ALA A 145 7.36 22.40 -5.56
CA ALA A 145 7.00 22.28 -6.97
C ALA A 145 5.62 21.65 -7.18
N TYR A 146 5.29 20.64 -6.37
CA TYR A 146 3.97 20.00 -6.39
C TYR A 146 2.89 20.99 -5.93
N ILE A 147 3.10 21.67 -4.81
CA ILE A 147 2.14 22.66 -4.26
C ILE A 147 1.91 23.78 -5.29
N ALA A 148 2.97 24.34 -5.86
CA ALA A 148 2.88 25.41 -6.85
C ALA A 148 2.17 24.96 -8.13
N GLY A 149 2.48 23.76 -8.62
CA GLY A 149 1.87 23.18 -9.81
C GLY A 149 0.36 22.97 -9.66
N GLU A 150 -0.05 22.34 -8.56
CA GLU A 150 -1.47 22.09 -8.29
C GLU A 150 -2.25 23.39 -8.07
N THR A 151 -1.69 24.34 -7.31
CA THR A 151 -2.40 25.56 -6.89
C THR A 151 -2.27 26.76 -7.82
N GLN A 152 -1.52 26.63 -8.91
CA GLN A 152 -1.16 27.73 -9.81
C GLN A 152 -0.42 28.89 -9.09
N ALA A 153 0.33 28.56 -8.03
CA ALA A 153 1.11 29.55 -7.30
C ALA A 153 2.39 29.90 -8.08
N VAL A 154 2.65 31.20 -8.23
CA VAL A 154 3.90 31.71 -8.82
C VAL A 154 4.96 32.01 -7.77
N ALA A 155 4.55 32.13 -6.50
CA ALA A 155 5.44 32.30 -5.36
C ALA A 155 4.79 31.75 -4.09
N ILE A 156 5.61 31.12 -3.24
CA ILE A 156 5.25 30.73 -1.88
C ILE A 156 6.21 31.48 -0.94
N LYS A 157 5.67 32.40 -0.15
CA LYS A 157 6.43 33.30 0.74
C LYS A 157 6.14 32.95 2.19
N TRP A 158 7.13 33.13 3.06
CA TRP A 158 6.96 32.96 4.50
C TRP A 158 6.81 34.31 5.19
N ALA A 159 5.75 34.47 5.98
CA ALA A 159 5.53 35.60 6.87
C ALA A 159 6.25 35.39 8.21
N ALA A 160 6.55 36.50 8.90
CA ALA A 160 7.20 36.47 10.22
C ALA A 160 6.22 36.16 11.37
N SER A 161 4.92 36.45 11.19
CA SER A 161 3.85 36.17 12.14
C SER A 161 2.58 35.70 11.42
N ALA A 162 1.60 35.21 12.18
CA ALA A 162 0.29 34.80 11.66
C ALA A 162 -0.69 35.98 11.42
N ASP A 163 -0.25 37.23 11.59
CA ASP A 163 -1.14 38.38 11.57
C ASP A 163 -1.75 38.60 10.19
N GLY A 164 -3.09 38.65 10.12
CA GLY A 164 -3.83 38.80 8.86
C GLY A 164 -3.86 37.54 7.98
N LEU A 165 -3.38 36.40 8.50
CA LEU A 165 -3.42 35.10 7.82
C LEU A 165 -4.55 34.24 8.42
N GLU A 166 -5.12 33.36 7.60
CA GLU A 166 -6.20 32.46 8.01
C GLU A 166 -5.63 31.17 8.61
N ALA A 167 -5.97 30.88 9.86
CA ALA A 167 -5.49 29.71 10.59
C ALA A 167 -6.11 28.42 10.08
N ASN A 168 -5.28 27.39 9.92
CA ASN A 168 -5.59 26.09 9.36
C ASN A 168 -4.75 24.98 10.03
N ASP A 169 -5.14 23.74 9.74
CA ASP A 169 -4.43 22.54 10.18
C ASP A 169 -4.26 21.56 9.01
N ALA A 170 -3.09 20.92 8.96
CA ALA A 170 -2.77 19.85 8.03
C ALA A 170 -2.17 18.67 8.83
N ASP A 171 -3.00 17.67 9.12
CA ASP A 171 -2.60 16.45 9.83
C ASP A 171 -1.98 16.72 11.22
N GLY A 172 -2.55 17.68 11.96
CA GLY A 172 -2.07 18.09 13.28
C GLY A 172 -0.97 19.17 13.25
N GLU A 173 -0.52 19.57 12.06
CA GLU A 173 0.43 20.66 11.87
C GLU A 173 -0.30 21.98 11.63
N ALA A 174 -0.28 22.85 12.64
CA ALA A 174 -0.90 24.16 12.57
C ALA A 174 -0.14 25.12 11.64
N PHE A 175 -0.88 25.82 10.78
CA PHE A 175 -0.33 26.87 9.91
C PHE A 175 -1.37 27.96 9.67
N ALA A 176 -0.95 29.08 9.10
CA ALA A 176 -1.83 30.13 8.64
C ALA A 176 -1.42 30.55 7.23
N PHE A 177 -2.39 30.89 6.38
CA PHE A 177 -2.09 31.31 5.03
C PHE A 177 -3.05 32.36 4.48
N THR A 178 -2.62 33.02 3.41
CA THR A 178 -3.48 33.84 2.57
C THR A 178 -3.02 33.72 1.12
N THR A 179 -3.94 34.00 0.21
CA THR A 179 -3.71 33.99 -1.23
C THR A 179 -4.12 35.33 -1.81
N VAL A 180 -3.27 35.84 -2.70
CA VAL A 180 -3.56 37.03 -3.51
C VAL A 180 -3.35 36.68 -4.97
N LYS A 181 -4.21 37.22 -5.84
CA LYS A 181 -4.06 37.08 -7.29
C LYS A 181 -2.78 37.83 -7.73
N ALA A 182 -1.95 37.15 -8.52
CA ALA A 182 -0.73 37.72 -9.10
C ALA A 182 -1.03 38.56 -10.34
#